data_AF-A0A1F4T615-F1
#
_entry.id   AF-A0A1F4T615-F1
#
_cell.length_a   1.000
_cell.length_b   1.000
_cell.length_c   1.000
_cell.angle_alpha   90.00
_cell.angle_beta   90.00
_cell.angle_gamma   90.00
#
_symmetry.space_group_name_H-M   'P 1'
#
loop_
_entity.id
_entity.type
_entity.pdbx_description
1 polymer ?
#
loop_
_entity_poly.entity_id
_entity_poly.type
_entity_poly.pdbx_seq_one_letter_code
_entity_poly.pdbx_strand_id
1 'polypeptide(L)'
;MNRRGVTLVAVMFIILTMTMLVISLSSLFYSSSSLAVRGYYSLKTFYIANTGQEYYFKLLSQDLDWSNPPFPETKAFNGGYFSIATSSASKDSIVVTVTAVLTAEGTTYIRIIRPSYGRSIGSGWANYSLYFAGTAIGDDETDIGNNVVINGDIFLNSDVDLGSNVDVNGDLLATGWIDGSTSEVAGVASPYEATPEGFPVLDTTYYDAEIASAEALPPLNRTLSGTISGTYYVNGNLIIGQNSTVQNNAKFVASGNITINNNVNIGDNTTFISGGTITINNNVEIGTGGLFFASIGISINNNLEAGTVTVGGGTTFLTPGYVDINNNCDIAGFIYAGTSVDIGENANFTGNIIGGFLDSIGNNSTITLSGTVVDYDAISGLPATTDASIDVTGWEEIY
;
A
#
# COMPACT_ATOMS: atom_id res chain seq x y z
N MET A 1 -76.41 57.40 -36.28
CA MET A 1 -75.10 56.73 -36.13
C MET A 1 -75.30 55.23 -36.04
N ASN A 2 -74.75 54.49 -36.99
CA ASN A 2 -75.09 53.09 -37.25
C ASN A 2 -74.40 52.15 -36.24
N ARG A 3 -75.03 51.92 -35.07
CA ARG A 3 -74.48 51.11 -33.96
C ARG A 3 -74.07 49.69 -34.39
N ARG A 4 -74.66 49.16 -35.46
CA ARG A 4 -74.34 47.83 -36.01
C ARG A 4 -72.92 47.72 -36.58
N GLY A 5 -72.34 48.81 -37.10
CA GLY A 5 -70.98 48.81 -37.64
C GLY A 5 -69.91 48.72 -36.56
N VAL A 6 -70.12 49.42 -35.43
CA VAL A 6 -69.18 49.41 -34.29
C VAL A 6 -69.19 48.06 -33.57
N THR A 7 -70.37 47.43 -33.43
CA THR A 7 -70.48 46.09 -32.84
C THR A 7 -69.76 45.03 -33.69
N LEU A 8 -69.85 45.09 -35.02
CA LEU A 8 -69.16 44.14 -35.90
C LEU A 8 -67.64 44.25 -35.77
N VAL A 9 -67.11 45.48 -35.77
CA VAL A 9 -65.66 45.72 -35.60
C VAL A 9 -65.17 45.26 -34.23
N ALA A 10 -65.94 45.50 -33.16
CA ALA A 10 -65.60 45.03 -31.81
C ALA A 10 -65.58 43.49 -31.72
N VAL A 11 -66.54 42.81 -32.34
CA VAL A 11 -66.59 41.33 -32.38
C VAL A 11 -65.39 40.77 -33.17
N MET A 12 -65.04 41.37 -34.31
CA MET A 12 -63.85 40.95 -35.07
C MET A 12 -62.56 41.14 -34.25
N PHE A 13 -62.44 42.24 -33.52
CA PHE A 13 -61.27 42.50 -32.68
C PHE A 13 -61.16 41.51 -31.52
N ILE A 14 -62.29 41.17 -30.87
CA ILE A 14 -62.35 40.16 -29.80
C ILE A 14 -61.99 38.77 -30.33
N ILE A 15 -62.47 38.38 -31.52
CA ILE A 15 -62.12 37.10 -32.14
C ILE A 15 -60.64 37.06 -32.48
N LEU A 16 -60.08 38.14 -33.03
CA LEU A 16 -58.66 38.23 -33.36
C LEU A 16 -57.78 38.11 -32.12
N THR A 17 -58.09 38.84 -31.04
CA THR A 17 -57.32 38.79 -29.79
C THR A 17 -57.41 37.43 -29.11
N MET A 18 -58.59 36.80 -29.09
CA MET A 18 -58.76 35.44 -28.57
C MET A 18 -57.99 34.40 -29.40
N THR A 19 -57.96 34.55 -30.73
CA THR A 19 -57.19 33.66 -31.61
C THR A 19 -55.68 33.80 -31.35
N MET A 20 -55.18 35.03 -31.24
CA MET A 20 -53.78 35.26 -30.88
C MET A 20 -53.44 34.69 -29.51
N LEU A 21 -54.32 34.86 -28.51
CA LEU A 21 -54.12 34.32 -27.16
C LEU A 21 -54.04 32.78 -27.18
N VAL A 22 -54.94 32.11 -27.91
CA VAL A 22 -54.94 30.65 -28.05
C VAL A 22 -53.67 30.15 -28.72
N ILE A 23 -53.20 30.83 -29.78
CA ILE A 23 -51.95 30.48 -30.47
C ILE A 23 -50.74 30.66 -29.53
N SER A 24 -50.67 31.78 -28.80
CA SER A 24 -49.58 32.05 -27.84
C SER A 24 -49.57 31.09 -26.65
N LEU A 25 -50.73 30.71 -26.11
CA LEU A 25 -50.81 29.71 -25.05
C LEU A 25 -50.42 28.32 -25.56
N SER A 26 -50.89 27.94 -26.75
CA SER A 26 -50.55 26.65 -27.36
C SER A 26 -49.05 26.53 -27.64
N SER A 27 -48.40 27.61 -28.10
CA SER A 27 -46.96 27.62 -28.35
C SER A 27 -46.13 27.55 -27.06
N LEU A 28 -46.60 28.18 -25.97
CA LEU A 28 -45.97 28.06 -24.65
C LEU A 28 -46.07 26.63 -24.11
N PHE A 29 -47.25 26.01 -24.14
CA PHE A 29 -47.42 24.62 -23.69
C PHE A 29 -46.62 23.62 -24.56
N TYR A 30 -46.55 23.84 -25.87
CA TYR A 30 -45.74 23.02 -26.78
C TYR A 30 -44.23 23.19 -26.50
N SER A 31 -43.77 24.42 -26.24
CA SER A 31 -42.38 24.69 -25.88
C SER A 31 -42.00 24.04 -24.54
N SER A 32 -42.84 24.19 -23.52
CA SER A 32 -42.60 23.58 -22.20
C SER A 32 -42.62 22.05 -22.23
N SER A 33 -43.54 21.45 -22.97
CA SER A 33 -43.60 19.98 -23.14
C SER A 33 -42.41 19.44 -23.93
N SER A 34 -42.01 20.12 -25.02
CA SER A 34 -40.81 19.76 -25.80
C SER A 34 -39.52 19.87 -24.98
N LEU A 35 -39.38 20.92 -24.17
CA LEU A 35 -38.25 21.06 -23.24
C LEU A 35 -38.25 19.97 -22.16
N ALA A 36 -39.41 19.62 -21.59
CA ALA A 36 -39.52 18.56 -20.59
C ALA A 36 -39.14 17.18 -21.17
N VAL A 37 -39.62 16.87 -22.38
CA VAL A 37 -39.29 15.62 -23.09
C VAL A 37 -37.81 15.56 -23.42
N ARG A 38 -37.23 16.65 -23.92
CA ARG A 38 -35.78 16.74 -24.18
C ARG A 38 -34.96 16.57 -22.89
N GLY A 39 -35.39 17.20 -21.80
CA GLY A 39 -34.77 17.05 -20.49
C GLY A 39 -34.80 15.61 -19.97
N TYR A 40 -35.95 14.94 -20.12
CA TYR A 40 -36.12 13.54 -19.74
C TYR A 40 -35.17 12.61 -20.51
N TYR A 41 -35.14 12.70 -21.85
CA TYR A 41 -34.26 11.84 -22.65
C TYR A 41 -32.78 12.19 -22.47
N SER A 42 -32.45 13.47 -22.29
CA SER A 42 -31.10 13.91 -21.89
C SER A 42 -30.63 13.23 -20.60
N LEU A 43 -31.45 13.26 -19.55
CA LEU A 43 -31.13 12.63 -18.27
C LEU A 43 -31.01 11.11 -18.40
N LYS A 44 -31.87 10.50 -19.22
CA LYS A 44 -31.79 9.08 -19.53
C LYS A 44 -30.48 8.73 -20.24
N THR A 45 -30.04 9.53 -21.20
CA THR A 45 -28.74 9.35 -21.87
C THR A 45 -27.57 9.52 -20.89
N PHE A 46 -27.65 10.46 -19.94
CA PHE A 46 -26.64 10.62 -18.89
C PHE A 46 -26.55 9.37 -18.00
N TYR A 47 -27.69 8.78 -17.63
CA TYR A 47 -27.71 7.53 -16.87
C TYR A 47 -27.07 6.36 -17.63
N ILE A 48 -27.26 6.29 -18.96
CA ILE A 48 -26.57 5.33 -19.82
C ILE A 48 -25.05 5.57 -19.79
N ALA A 49 -24.61 6.82 -19.81
CA ALA A 49 -23.19 7.17 -19.71
C ALA A 49 -22.59 6.74 -18.36
N ASN A 50 -23.22 7.08 -17.24
CA ASN A 50 -22.76 6.66 -15.91
C ASN A 50 -22.72 5.14 -15.77
N THR A 51 -23.68 4.41 -16.36
CA THR A 51 -23.64 2.95 -16.36
C THR A 51 -22.41 2.41 -17.09
N GLY A 52 -22.02 3.04 -18.20
CA GLY A 52 -20.78 2.70 -18.91
C GLY A 52 -19.52 3.03 -18.10
N GLN A 53 -19.54 4.12 -17.34
CA GLN A 53 -18.46 4.49 -16.42
C GLN A 53 -18.28 3.41 -15.33
N GLU A 54 -19.35 3.07 -14.60
CA GLU A 54 -19.32 2.06 -13.53
C GLU A 54 -18.91 0.68 -14.04
N TYR A 55 -19.40 0.30 -15.22
CA TYR A 55 -19.01 -0.93 -15.88
C TYR A 55 -17.50 -0.99 -16.11
N TYR A 56 -16.92 0.09 -16.65
CA TYR A 56 -15.50 0.13 -16.97
C TYR A 56 -14.61 0.29 -15.73
N PHE A 57 -15.08 1.04 -14.72
CA PHE A 57 -14.41 1.13 -13.42
C PHE A 57 -14.21 -0.24 -12.79
N LYS A 58 -15.21 -1.12 -12.88
CA LYS A 58 -15.09 -2.50 -12.42
C LYS A 58 -14.00 -3.28 -13.16
N LEU A 59 -13.87 -3.09 -14.47
CA LEU A 59 -12.79 -3.74 -15.23
C LEU A 59 -11.41 -3.21 -14.81
N LEU A 60 -11.28 -1.90 -14.64
CA LEU A 60 -10.05 -1.27 -14.14
C LEU A 60 -9.66 -1.77 -12.75
N SER A 61 -10.63 -2.02 -11.86
CA SER A 61 -10.36 -2.58 -10.53
C SER A 61 -9.80 -4.02 -10.54
N GLN A 62 -9.90 -4.72 -11.67
CA GLN A 62 -9.37 -6.07 -11.85
C GLN A 62 -8.03 -6.09 -12.61
N ASP A 63 -7.62 -4.95 -13.14
CA ASP A 63 -6.41 -4.79 -13.94
C ASP A 63 -5.33 -4.08 -13.10
N LEU A 64 -4.16 -4.72 -12.99
CA LEU A 64 -3.05 -4.22 -12.18
C LEU A 64 -2.13 -3.26 -12.94
N ASP A 65 -2.25 -3.16 -14.26
CA ASP A 65 -1.44 -2.28 -15.10
C ASP A 65 -2.29 -1.66 -16.21
N TRP A 66 -2.67 -0.40 -16.03
CA TRP A 66 -3.50 0.29 -17.02
C TRP A 66 -2.72 0.81 -18.23
N SER A 67 -1.43 0.51 -18.36
CA SER A 67 -0.67 0.81 -19.59
C SER A 67 -1.24 0.07 -20.81
N ASN A 68 -1.86 -1.09 -20.58
CA ASN A 68 -2.59 -1.88 -21.57
C ASN A 68 -4.03 -2.12 -21.11
N PRO A 69 -4.87 -1.07 -21.10
CA PRO A 69 -6.15 -1.13 -20.43
C PRO A 69 -7.13 -2.11 -21.10
N PRO A 70 -8.20 -2.50 -20.41
CA PRO A 70 -9.23 -3.38 -20.98
C PRO A 70 -9.72 -2.88 -22.34
N PHE A 71 -10.04 -3.78 -23.27
CA PHE A 71 -10.40 -3.35 -24.62
C PHE A 71 -11.63 -2.43 -24.61
N PRO A 72 -11.60 -1.34 -25.41
CA PRO A 72 -12.78 -0.51 -25.67
C PRO A 72 -13.98 -1.35 -26.12
N GLU A 73 -15.14 -1.17 -25.47
CA GLU A 73 -16.37 -1.90 -25.78
C GLU A 73 -17.56 -0.97 -26.01
N THR A 74 -18.52 -1.43 -26.82
CA THR A 74 -19.84 -0.80 -26.98
C THR A 74 -20.92 -1.74 -26.49
N LYS A 75 -21.80 -1.29 -25.59
CA LYS A 75 -22.87 -2.11 -25.02
C LYS A 75 -24.22 -1.41 -25.08
N ALA A 76 -25.25 -2.20 -25.41
CA ALA A 76 -26.63 -1.75 -25.34
C ALA A 76 -27.12 -1.69 -23.88
N PHE A 77 -27.81 -0.62 -23.52
CA PHE A 77 -28.40 -0.46 -22.19
C PHE A 77 -29.63 0.46 -22.25
N ASN A 78 -30.74 0.02 -21.63
CA ASN A 78 -31.98 0.79 -21.47
C ASN A 78 -32.54 1.45 -22.77
N GLY A 79 -32.42 0.76 -23.90
CA GLY A 79 -32.89 1.23 -25.21
C GLY A 79 -31.95 2.21 -25.94
N GLY A 80 -30.79 2.53 -25.37
CA GLY A 80 -29.67 3.17 -26.04
C GLY A 80 -28.42 2.29 -25.97
N TYR A 81 -27.26 2.91 -26.13
CA TYR A 81 -25.97 2.26 -25.93
C TYR A 81 -24.95 3.24 -25.37
N PHE A 82 -23.89 2.70 -24.76
CA PHE A 82 -22.66 3.46 -24.49
C PHE A 82 -21.49 2.81 -25.21
N SER A 83 -20.52 3.63 -25.60
CA SER A 83 -19.21 3.22 -26.10
C SER A 83 -18.12 3.81 -25.22
N ILE A 84 -17.13 3.00 -24.88
CA ILE A 84 -15.99 3.40 -24.06
C ILE A 84 -14.77 3.57 -24.95
N ALA A 85 -13.96 4.58 -24.66
CA ALA A 85 -12.61 4.74 -25.18
C ALA A 85 -11.69 5.19 -24.05
N THR A 86 -10.39 4.88 -24.15
CA THR A 86 -9.39 5.28 -23.16
C THR A 86 -8.32 6.14 -23.80
N SER A 87 -7.71 7.00 -22.99
CA SER A 87 -6.60 7.87 -23.39
C SER A 87 -5.73 8.19 -22.17
N SER A 88 -4.51 8.67 -22.41
CA SER A 88 -3.55 9.02 -21.36
C SER A 88 -3.34 7.87 -20.36
N ALA A 89 -3.33 6.64 -20.88
CA ALA A 89 -3.14 5.42 -20.12
C ALA A 89 -1.66 5.31 -19.71
N SER A 90 -1.43 5.22 -18.40
CA SER A 90 -0.19 4.79 -17.79
C SER A 90 -0.50 3.68 -16.79
N LYS A 91 0.51 3.12 -16.12
CA LYS A 91 0.33 2.04 -15.13
C LYS A 91 -0.78 2.33 -14.11
N ASP A 92 -0.82 3.57 -13.60
CA ASP A 92 -1.65 3.98 -12.46
C ASP A 92 -2.60 5.15 -12.76
N SER A 93 -2.71 5.57 -14.01
CA SER A 93 -3.58 6.69 -14.40
C SER A 93 -4.22 6.43 -15.75
N ILE A 94 -5.50 6.78 -15.88
CA ILE A 94 -6.23 6.62 -17.14
C ILE A 94 -7.38 7.61 -17.24
N VAL A 95 -7.60 8.12 -18.45
CA VAL A 95 -8.80 8.90 -18.78
C VAL A 95 -9.75 8.02 -19.58
N VAL A 96 -10.98 7.87 -19.09
CA VAL A 96 -12.01 7.03 -19.72
C VAL A 96 -13.06 7.96 -20.32
N THR A 97 -13.26 7.88 -21.63
CA THR A 97 -14.32 8.58 -22.34
C THR A 97 -15.51 7.65 -22.56
N VAL A 98 -16.64 7.96 -21.95
CA VAL A 98 -17.89 7.22 -22.16
C VAL A 98 -18.85 8.07 -22.98
N THR A 99 -19.17 7.61 -24.18
CA THR A 99 -20.16 8.25 -25.07
C THR A 99 -21.44 7.46 -25.05
N ALA A 100 -22.51 8.03 -24.52
CA ALA A 100 -23.85 7.46 -24.52
C ALA A 100 -24.71 8.05 -25.63
N VAL A 101 -25.45 7.19 -26.32
CA VAL A 101 -26.34 7.56 -27.42
C VAL A 101 -27.71 6.93 -27.20
N LEU A 102 -28.76 7.75 -27.29
CA LEU A 102 -30.16 7.31 -27.24
C LEU A 102 -30.93 8.00 -28.36
N THR A 103 -31.60 7.21 -29.21
CA THR A 103 -32.54 7.74 -30.21
C THR A 103 -33.96 7.50 -29.74
N ALA A 104 -34.71 8.57 -29.51
CA ALA A 104 -36.11 8.52 -29.10
C ALA A 104 -36.90 9.59 -29.85
N GLU A 105 -38.11 9.24 -30.32
CA GLU A 105 -39.00 10.15 -31.04
C GLU A 105 -38.34 10.83 -32.25
N GLY A 106 -37.47 10.11 -32.96
CA GLY A 106 -36.75 10.62 -34.14
C GLY A 106 -35.62 11.61 -33.82
N THR A 107 -35.32 11.86 -32.54
CA THR A 107 -34.21 12.70 -32.08
C THR A 107 -33.14 11.85 -31.41
N THR A 108 -31.87 12.13 -31.70
CA THR A 108 -30.73 11.49 -31.05
C THR A 108 -30.16 12.38 -29.95
N TYR A 109 -30.04 11.82 -28.76
CA TYR A 109 -29.49 12.45 -27.56
C TYR A 109 -28.13 11.82 -27.29
N ILE A 110 -27.10 12.66 -27.15
CA ILE A 110 -25.72 12.24 -26.90
C ILE A 110 -25.24 12.87 -25.58
N ARG A 111 -24.59 12.08 -24.74
CA ARG A 111 -23.89 12.55 -23.53
C ARG A 111 -22.51 11.94 -23.52
N ILE A 112 -21.50 12.75 -23.22
CA ILE A 112 -20.13 12.31 -23.09
C ILE A 112 -19.67 12.65 -21.69
N ILE A 113 -19.23 11.66 -20.93
CA ILE A 113 -18.54 11.86 -19.65
C ILE A 113 -17.10 11.39 -19.79
N ARG A 114 -16.20 12.11 -19.14
CA ARG A 114 -14.75 11.84 -19.14
C ARG A 114 -14.20 11.87 -17.71
N PRO A 115 -14.43 10.80 -16.92
CA PRO A 115 -13.71 10.59 -15.67
C PRO A 115 -12.22 10.32 -15.93
N SER A 116 -11.39 10.96 -15.11
CA SER A 116 -9.98 10.60 -14.92
C SER A 116 -9.89 9.76 -13.65
N TYR A 117 -9.20 8.63 -13.74
CA TYR A 117 -8.92 7.77 -12.60
C TYR A 117 -7.43 7.82 -12.28
N GLY A 118 -7.14 7.87 -10.99
CA GLY A 118 -5.81 7.58 -10.46
C GLY A 118 -5.91 6.36 -9.55
N ARG A 119 -4.95 5.46 -9.67
CA ARG A 119 -4.75 4.40 -8.70
C ARG A 119 -3.72 4.89 -7.69
N SER A 120 -4.09 4.91 -6.42
CA SER A 120 -3.08 4.90 -5.37
C SER A 120 -2.66 3.45 -5.22
N ILE A 121 -1.39 3.16 -5.50
CA ILE A 121 -0.78 1.94 -4.99
C ILE A 121 -0.60 2.22 -3.50
N GLY A 122 -1.58 1.78 -2.72
CA GLY A 122 -1.51 1.77 -1.27
C GLY A 122 -0.16 1.18 -0.86
N SER A 123 0.46 1.73 0.19
CA SER A 123 1.91 1.65 0.43
C SER A 123 2.51 0.28 0.07
N GLY A 124 3.04 0.19 -1.15
CA GLY A 124 3.23 -1.08 -1.85
C GLY A 124 4.20 -2.04 -1.16
N TRP A 125 5.01 -1.51 -0.24
CA TRP A 125 6.02 -2.23 0.51
C TRP A 125 5.49 -3.48 1.23
N ALA A 126 4.23 -3.49 1.69
CA ALA A 126 3.66 -4.63 2.44
C ALA A 126 3.38 -5.86 1.55
N ASN A 127 3.38 -5.68 0.23
CA ASN A 127 3.16 -6.76 -0.73
C ASN A 127 4.47 -7.46 -1.14
N TYR A 128 5.62 -6.93 -0.72
CA TYR A 128 6.93 -7.50 -1.02
C TYR A 128 7.43 -8.34 0.14
N SER A 129 8.02 -9.49 -0.19
CA SER A 129 8.80 -10.27 0.77
C SER A 129 10.02 -9.48 1.25
N LEU A 130 10.64 -8.76 0.31
CA LEU A 130 11.81 -7.91 0.47
C LEU A 130 11.56 -6.57 -0.23
N TYR A 131 11.54 -5.48 0.52
CA TYR A 131 11.38 -4.12 -0.03
C TYR A 131 12.52 -3.21 0.40
N PHE A 132 13.45 -2.97 -0.51
CA PHE A 132 14.63 -2.13 -0.27
C PHE A 132 14.62 -0.95 -1.22
N ALA A 133 14.11 0.19 -0.74
CA ALA A 133 13.89 1.39 -1.54
C ALA A 133 14.50 2.67 -0.93
N GLY A 134 15.35 2.53 0.08
CA GLY A 134 16.06 3.67 0.65
C GLY A 134 17.13 4.22 -0.28
N THR A 135 17.85 5.24 0.18
CA THR A 135 18.91 5.84 -0.65
C THR A 135 20.08 4.86 -0.73
N ALA A 136 20.32 4.26 -1.90
CA ALA A 136 21.52 3.46 -2.15
C ALA A 136 22.77 4.27 -1.82
N ILE A 137 23.77 3.66 -1.17
CA ILE A 137 25.00 4.33 -0.72
C ILE A 137 26.11 4.13 -1.76
N GLY A 138 25.82 4.34 -3.05
CA GLY A 138 26.82 4.29 -4.13
C GLY A 138 26.59 3.15 -5.12
N ASP A 139 27.67 2.55 -5.61
CA ASP A 139 27.68 1.37 -6.51
C ASP A 139 27.44 0.08 -5.69
N ASP A 140 26.47 0.10 -4.79
CA ASP A 140 26.23 -1.00 -3.86
C ASP A 140 25.54 -2.18 -4.58
N GLU A 141 26.02 -3.38 -4.29
CA GLU A 141 25.59 -4.65 -4.86
C GLU A 141 24.95 -5.49 -3.75
N THR A 142 23.80 -6.09 -4.03
CA THR A 142 23.12 -7.04 -3.15
C THR A 142 23.50 -8.46 -3.54
N ASP A 143 24.13 -9.18 -2.62
CA ASP A 143 24.54 -10.56 -2.81
C ASP A 143 23.45 -11.53 -2.33
N ILE A 144 22.83 -12.28 -3.24
CA ILE A 144 21.92 -13.38 -2.88
C ILE A 144 22.68 -14.70 -3.02
N GLY A 145 22.92 -15.38 -1.89
CA GLY A 145 23.68 -16.61 -1.81
C GLY A 145 23.05 -17.81 -2.54
N ASN A 146 23.68 -18.97 -2.39
CA ASN A 146 23.26 -20.20 -3.07
C ASN A 146 22.10 -20.89 -2.34
N ASN A 147 21.25 -21.58 -3.10
CA ASN A 147 20.09 -22.34 -2.60
C ASN A 147 19.13 -21.48 -1.77
N VAL A 148 18.92 -20.23 -2.19
CA VAL A 148 18.00 -19.31 -1.53
C VAL A 148 16.61 -19.45 -2.16
N VAL A 149 15.57 -19.49 -1.34
CA VAL A 149 14.17 -19.53 -1.78
C VAL A 149 13.44 -18.29 -1.28
N ILE A 150 12.83 -17.53 -2.17
CA ILE A 150 12.06 -16.33 -1.82
C ILE A 150 10.63 -16.48 -2.34
N ASN A 151 9.67 -16.57 -1.43
CA ASN A 151 8.25 -16.73 -1.72
C ASN A 151 7.52 -15.39 -1.61
N GLY A 152 7.53 -14.62 -2.69
CA GLY A 152 6.88 -13.32 -2.81
C GLY A 152 7.70 -12.38 -3.68
N ASP A 153 7.14 -11.20 -3.95
CA ASP A 153 7.82 -10.21 -4.78
C ASP A 153 9.02 -9.59 -4.06
N ILE A 154 10.00 -9.14 -4.83
CA ILE A 154 11.24 -8.52 -4.37
C ILE A 154 11.43 -7.19 -5.10
N PHE A 155 11.74 -6.14 -4.34
CA PHE A 155 12.24 -4.89 -4.88
C PHE A 155 13.57 -4.51 -4.21
N LEU A 156 14.62 -4.30 -5.01
CA LEU A 156 15.97 -3.95 -4.55
C LEU A 156 16.45 -2.66 -5.24
N ASN A 157 16.83 -1.66 -4.45
CA ASN A 157 17.42 -0.43 -4.95
C ASN A 157 18.96 -0.53 -5.06
N SER A 158 19.43 -1.51 -5.82
CA SER A 158 20.84 -1.87 -5.97
C SER A 158 21.06 -2.72 -7.23
N ASP A 159 22.34 -2.96 -7.55
CA ASP A 159 22.73 -4.07 -8.40
C ASP A 159 22.51 -5.40 -7.64
N VAL A 160 22.26 -6.51 -8.34
CA VAL A 160 21.92 -7.80 -7.72
C VAL A 160 22.78 -8.92 -8.31
N ASP A 161 23.57 -9.59 -7.48
CA ASP A 161 24.27 -10.83 -7.82
C ASP A 161 23.50 -12.05 -7.29
N LEU A 162 23.00 -12.87 -8.20
CA LEU A 162 22.31 -14.11 -7.87
C LEU A 162 23.31 -15.28 -7.88
N GLY A 163 23.45 -15.91 -6.71
CA GLY A 163 24.13 -17.18 -6.53
C GLY A 163 23.47 -18.34 -7.29
N SER A 164 23.98 -19.55 -7.07
CA SER A 164 23.44 -20.75 -7.71
C SER A 164 22.16 -21.24 -7.03
N ASN A 165 21.17 -21.63 -7.83
CA ASN A 165 19.88 -22.20 -7.38
C ASN A 165 19.08 -21.20 -6.51
N VAL A 166 18.88 -19.98 -7.00
CA VAL A 166 18.03 -18.97 -6.35
C VAL A 166 16.63 -19.05 -6.97
N ASP A 167 15.65 -19.48 -6.18
CA ASP A 167 14.24 -19.60 -6.59
C ASP A 167 13.43 -18.42 -6.06
N VAL A 168 12.85 -17.63 -6.97
CA VAL A 168 11.99 -16.49 -6.63
C VAL A 168 10.57 -16.78 -7.12
N ASN A 169 9.68 -17.13 -6.19
CA ASN A 169 8.27 -17.35 -6.44
C ASN A 169 7.47 -16.03 -6.42
N GLY A 170 7.89 -15.08 -7.27
CA GLY A 170 7.36 -13.73 -7.40
C GLY A 170 8.12 -12.94 -8.47
N ASP A 171 7.90 -11.62 -8.50
CA ASP A 171 8.69 -10.69 -9.32
C ASP A 171 10.03 -10.35 -8.64
N LEU A 172 11.08 -10.17 -9.44
CA LEU A 172 12.38 -9.65 -9.02
C LEU A 172 12.65 -8.33 -9.75
N LEU A 173 12.53 -7.23 -9.01
CA LEU A 173 12.68 -5.87 -9.53
C LEU A 173 13.94 -5.24 -8.93
N ALA A 174 14.85 -4.75 -9.77
CA ALA A 174 16.07 -4.09 -9.35
C ALA A 174 16.25 -2.75 -10.06
N THR A 175 16.75 -1.73 -9.37
CA THR A 175 17.13 -0.45 -10.01
C THR A 175 18.48 -0.52 -10.71
N GLY A 176 19.31 -1.48 -10.30
CA GLY A 176 20.57 -1.83 -10.93
C GLY A 176 20.45 -2.95 -11.97
N TRP A 177 21.59 -3.55 -12.31
CA TRP A 177 21.63 -4.77 -13.11
C TRP A 177 21.34 -6.02 -12.25
N ILE A 178 21.03 -7.13 -12.92
CA ILE A 178 20.87 -8.45 -12.29
C ILE A 178 21.84 -9.41 -12.98
N ASP A 179 22.80 -9.98 -12.24
CA ASP A 179 23.72 -11.03 -12.70
C ASP A 179 23.33 -12.38 -12.07
N GLY A 180 23.75 -13.46 -12.71
CA GLY A 180 23.33 -14.81 -12.39
C GLY A 180 22.10 -15.28 -13.19
N SER A 181 21.59 -16.45 -12.84
CA SER A 181 20.52 -17.11 -13.60
C SER A 181 19.14 -16.67 -13.10
N THR A 182 18.36 -16.00 -13.95
CA THR A 182 16.97 -15.62 -13.66
C THR A 182 15.94 -16.64 -14.11
N SER A 183 16.36 -17.83 -14.59
CA SER A 183 15.46 -18.88 -15.08
C SER A 183 14.54 -19.47 -14.01
N GLU A 184 14.87 -19.27 -12.73
CA GLU A 184 14.12 -19.74 -11.55
C GLU A 184 13.33 -18.60 -10.91
N VAL A 185 13.23 -17.43 -11.57
CA VAL A 185 12.27 -16.39 -11.20
C VAL A 185 10.93 -16.72 -11.88
N ALA A 186 9.90 -17.01 -11.08
CA ALA A 186 8.57 -17.40 -11.58
C ALA A 186 7.81 -16.22 -12.22
N GLY A 187 8.01 -15.01 -11.70
CA GLY A 187 7.44 -13.76 -12.21
C GLY A 187 8.34 -13.09 -13.24
N VAL A 188 8.38 -11.76 -13.20
CA VAL A 188 9.25 -10.94 -14.04
C VAL A 188 10.55 -10.64 -13.31
N ALA A 189 11.69 -10.93 -13.96
CA ALA A 189 12.99 -10.40 -13.56
C ALA A 189 13.28 -9.12 -14.38
N SER A 190 13.25 -7.95 -13.75
CA SER A 190 13.41 -6.66 -14.43
C SER A 190 14.53 -5.82 -13.81
N PRO A 191 15.65 -5.65 -14.53
CA PRO A 191 16.71 -4.73 -14.13
C PRO A 191 16.38 -3.29 -14.56
N TYR A 192 17.06 -2.31 -13.96
CA TYR A 192 16.93 -0.88 -14.26
C TYR A 192 15.50 -0.32 -14.08
N GLU A 193 14.75 -0.89 -13.16
CA GLU A 193 13.45 -0.36 -12.75
C GLU A 193 13.60 1.01 -12.08
N ALA A 194 12.56 1.85 -12.20
CA ALA A 194 12.52 3.07 -11.42
C ALA A 194 12.24 2.73 -9.95
N THR A 195 12.90 3.42 -9.02
CA THR A 195 12.55 3.30 -7.60
C THR A 195 11.08 3.67 -7.39
N PRO A 196 10.25 2.77 -6.80
CA PRO A 196 8.89 3.07 -6.44
C PRO A 196 8.85 4.32 -5.55
N GLU A 197 7.81 5.14 -5.73
CA GLU A 197 7.64 6.30 -4.85
C GLU A 197 7.36 5.82 -3.42
N GLY A 198 8.19 6.26 -2.46
CA GLY A 198 7.91 6.17 -1.03
C GLY A 198 8.50 4.95 -0.33
N PHE A 199 9.78 5.06 0.08
CA PHE A 199 10.28 4.28 1.20
C PHE A 199 9.55 4.74 2.49
N PRO A 200 8.92 3.83 3.26
CA PRO A 200 8.26 4.23 4.50
C PRO A 200 9.32 4.77 5.47
N VAL A 201 9.08 5.97 6.02
CA VAL A 201 9.95 6.55 7.05
C VAL A 201 9.36 6.26 8.41
N LEU A 202 10.10 5.55 9.25
CA LEU A 202 9.72 5.29 10.65
C LEU A 202 9.74 6.59 11.47
N ASP A 203 8.58 6.98 12.01
CA ASP A 203 8.47 8.05 13.00
C ASP A 203 8.92 7.51 14.38
N THR A 204 10.07 7.98 14.85
CA THR A 204 10.67 7.54 16.11
C THR A 204 10.13 8.24 17.35
N THR A 205 9.22 9.22 17.20
CA THR A 205 8.78 10.11 18.29
C THR A 205 8.31 9.35 19.53
N TYR A 206 7.56 8.26 19.36
CA TYR A 206 7.11 7.42 20.48
C TYR A 206 8.29 6.78 21.23
N TYR A 207 9.23 6.18 20.49
CA TYR A 207 10.37 5.49 21.08
C TYR A 207 11.35 6.47 21.73
N ASP A 208 11.56 7.64 21.11
CA ASP A 208 12.40 8.70 21.65
C ASP A 208 11.84 9.23 22.99
N ALA A 209 10.52 9.33 23.13
CA ALA A 209 9.88 9.72 24.40
C ALA A 209 10.06 8.66 25.50
N GLU A 210 10.03 7.37 25.16
CA GLU A 210 10.32 6.29 26.11
C GLU A 210 11.78 6.31 26.55
N ILE A 211 12.71 6.50 25.61
CA ILE A 211 14.15 6.65 25.88
C ILE A 211 14.41 7.86 26.79
N ALA A 212 13.83 9.02 26.48
CA ALA A 212 13.93 10.23 27.31
C ALA A 212 13.40 10.00 28.74
N SER A 213 12.37 9.17 28.90
CA SER A 213 11.87 8.78 30.22
C SER A 213 12.87 7.92 30.99
N ALA A 214 13.63 7.06 30.32
CA ALA A 214 14.75 6.34 30.93
C ALA A 214 15.90 7.29 31.31
N GLU A 215 16.27 8.23 30.43
CA GLU A 215 17.33 9.21 30.66
C GLU A 215 17.09 10.14 31.87
N ALA A 216 15.83 10.37 32.24
CA ALA A 216 15.47 11.17 33.41
C ALA A 216 15.83 10.49 34.76
N LEU A 217 16.12 9.19 34.76
CA LEU A 217 16.56 8.46 35.96
C LEU A 217 18.06 8.66 36.24
N PRO A 218 18.54 8.41 37.48
CA PRO A 218 19.97 8.43 37.76
C PRO A 218 20.76 7.44 36.86
N PRO A 219 21.89 7.83 36.27
CA PRO A 219 22.70 6.96 35.44
C PRO A 219 23.11 5.67 36.16
N LEU A 220 22.71 4.52 35.63
CA LEU A 220 23.00 3.20 36.18
C LEU A 220 22.85 2.12 35.11
N ASN A 221 23.91 1.37 34.87
CA ASN A 221 23.83 0.12 34.12
C ASN A 221 23.18 -0.97 34.98
N ARG A 222 22.37 -1.84 34.36
CA ARG A 222 21.63 -2.88 35.07
C ARG A 222 21.80 -4.25 34.42
N THR A 223 21.95 -5.27 35.25
CA THR A 223 21.87 -6.67 34.84
C THR A 223 20.69 -7.34 35.54
N LEU A 224 19.83 -8.01 34.78
CA LEU A 224 18.68 -8.76 35.27
C LEU A 224 18.89 -10.23 34.94
N SER A 225 18.71 -11.12 35.91
CA SER A 225 18.89 -12.57 35.70
C SER A 225 17.77 -13.37 36.37
N GLY A 226 17.55 -14.61 35.92
CA GLY A 226 16.52 -15.50 36.44
C GLY A 226 15.16 -15.23 35.80
N THR A 227 14.08 -15.23 36.58
CA THR A 227 12.74 -14.88 36.09
C THR A 227 12.52 -13.37 36.21
N ILE A 228 12.27 -12.71 35.09
CA ILE A 228 12.21 -11.24 34.98
C ILE A 228 10.81 -10.86 34.51
N SER A 229 10.19 -9.85 35.12
CA SER A 229 8.82 -9.44 34.82
C SER A 229 8.59 -7.95 35.09
N GLY A 230 7.59 -7.36 34.46
CA GLY A 230 7.21 -5.96 34.67
C GLY A 230 7.96 -4.98 33.76
N THR A 231 7.96 -3.71 34.15
CA THR A 231 8.53 -2.61 33.36
C THR A 231 9.82 -2.07 33.99
N TYR A 232 10.87 -1.95 33.20
CA TYR A 232 12.16 -1.42 33.62
C TYR A 232 12.59 -0.26 32.72
N TYR A 233 12.85 0.89 33.35
CA TYR A 233 13.55 2.01 32.72
C TYR A 233 14.97 2.07 33.28
N VAL A 234 15.97 2.16 32.40
CA VAL A 234 17.40 2.12 32.74
C VAL A 234 18.12 3.27 32.06
N ASN A 235 18.64 4.23 32.84
CA ASN A 235 19.53 5.26 32.30
C ASN A 235 20.95 4.70 32.13
N GLY A 236 21.19 3.97 31.06
CA GLY A 236 22.45 3.28 30.78
C GLY A 236 22.19 1.98 30.02
N ASN A 237 23.15 1.06 30.12
CA ASN A 237 23.05 -0.24 29.45
C ASN A 237 22.24 -1.24 30.29
N LEU A 238 21.40 -2.03 29.62
CA LEU A 238 20.66 -3.14 30.22
C LEU A 238 21.18 -4.48 29.68
N ILE A 239 21.42 -5.43 30.58
CA ILE A 239 21.82 -6.79 30.24
C ILE A 239 20.77 -7.76 30.79
N ILE A 240 20.14 -8.54 29.92
CA ILE A 240 19.40 -9.75 30.29
C ILE A 240 20.41 -10.89 30.40
N GLY A 241 20.57 -11.42 31.61
CA GLY A 241 21.56 -12.45 31.94
C GLY A 241 21.29 -13.77 31.24
N GLN A 242 22.34 -14.54 31.02
CA GLN A 242 22.26 -15.88 30.44
C GLN A 242 21.31 -16.81 31.21
N ASN A 243 20.65 -17.73 30.51
CA ASN A 243 19.68 -18.69 31.08
C ASN A 243 18.53 -18.01 31.86
N SER A 244 18.10 -16.82 31.43
CA SER A 244 16.98 -16.11 32.04
C SER A 244 15.66 -16.37 31.31
N THR A 245 14.56 -16.10 32.00
CA THR A 245 13.21 -16.14 31.43
C THR A 245 12.56 -14.79 31.65
N VAL A 246 12.26 -14.09 30.57
CA VAL A 246 11.48 -12.86 30.57
C VAL A 246 10.00 -13.24 30.44
N GLN A 247 9.17 -12.83 31.39
CA GLN A 247 7.74 -13.12 31.38
C GLN A 247 6.99 -12.29 30.34
N ASN A 248 5.81 -12.77 29.95
CA ASN A 248 4.92 -12.10 29.02
C ASN A 248 4.61 -10.66 29.45
N ASN A 249 4.43 -9.77 28.48
CA ASN A 249 4.13 -8.34 28.66
C ASN A 249 5.20 -7.55 29.44
N ALA A 250 6.41 -8.09 29.60
CA ALA A 250 7.50 -7.32 30.18
C ALA A 250 7.97 -6.23 29.20
N LYS A 251 8.32 -5.06 29.75
CA LYS A 251 8.79 -3.91 28.97
C LYS A 251 10.13 -3.42 29.51
N PHE A 252 11.10 -3.25 28.63
CA PHE A 252 12.45 -2.81 28.96
C PHE A 252 12.80 -1.61 28.10
N VAL A 253 13.19 -0.53 28.75
CA VAL A 253 13.62 0.70 28.09
C VAL A 253 14.99 1.08 28.64
N ALA A 254 15.97 1.21 27.76
CA ALA A 254 17.33 1.60 28.11
C ALA A 254 17.77 2.80 27.27
N SER A 255 18.39 3.80 27.89
CA SER A 255 18.99 4.92 27.14
C SER A 255 20.29 4.53 26.44
N GLY A 256 20.98 3.50 26.93
CA GLY A 256 22.13 2.90 26.27
C GLY A 256 21.74 1.67 25.47
N ASN A 257 22.64 0.68 25.43
CA ASN A 257 22.43 -0.58 24.72
C ASN A 257 21.63 -1.59 25.54
N ILE A 258 20.92 -2.49 24.86
CA ILE A 258 20.34 -3.69 25.45
C ILE A 258 21.07 -4.92 24.93
N THR A 259 21.55 -5.78 25.83
CA THR A 259 22.15 -7.06 25.49
C THR A 259 21.33 -8.20 26.09
N ILE A 260 20.85 -9.09 25.24
CA ILE A 260 20.15 -10.33 25.61
C ILE A 260 21.16 -11.46 25.47
N ASN A 261 21.60 -12.04 26.59
CA ASN A 261 22.62 -13.10 26.60
C ASN A 261 22.09 -14.45 26.08
N ASN A 262 23.00 -15.42 26.01
CA ASN A 262 22.68 -16.75 25.49
C ASN A 262 21.60 -17.48 26.31
N ASN A 263 20.84 -18.35 25.64
CA ASN A 263 19.83 -19.23 26.24
C ASN A 263 18.76 -18.47 27.03
N VAL A 264 18.30 -17.33 26.52
CA VAL A 264 17.21 -16.57 27.15
C VAL A 264 15.90 -16.93 26.46
N ASN A 265 14.86 -17.21 27.24
CA ASN A 265 13.50 -17.35 26.73
C ASN A 265 12.72 -16.06 27.07
N ILE A 266 12.13 -15.45 26.05
CA ILE A 266 11.37 -14.21 26.13
C ILE A 266 9.91 -14.54 25.83
N GLY A 267 9.03 -14.23 26.78
CA GLY A 267 7.61 -14.47 26.65
C GLY A 267 6.91 -13.56 25.64
N ASP A 268 5.60 -13.77 25.50
CA ASP A 268 4.76 -13.06 24.54
C ASP A 268 4.58 -11.57 24.87
N ASN A 269 4.33 -10.76 23.84
CA ASN A 269 4.01 -9.34 23.92
C ASN A 269 5.05 -8.53 24.72
N THR A 270 6.31 -8.94 24.66
CA THR A 270 7.39 -8.24 25.34
C THR A 270 7.88 -7.07 24.50
N THR A 271 8.42 -6.05 25.16
CA THR A 271 8.89 -4.83 24.47
C THR A 271 10.29 -4.48 24.94
N PHE A 272 11.21 -4.26 24.00
CA PHE A 272 12.56 -3.78 24.23
C PHE A 272 12.76 -2.50 23.42
N ILE A 273 13.13 -1.40 24.08
CA ILE A 273 13.40 -0.09 23.47
C ILE A 273 14.80 0.34 23.92
N SER A 274 15.70 0.54 22.97
CA SER A 274 17.11 0.88 23.20
C SER A 274 17.45 2.20 22.52
N GLY A 275 18.01 3.16 23.26
CA GLY A 275 18.61 4.37 22.68
C GLY A 275 19.92 4.11 21.95
N GLY A 276 20.51 2.93 22.15
CA GLY A 276 21.68 2.46 21.41
C GLY A 276 21.35 1.29 20.48
N THR A 277 22.14 0.22 20.59
CA THR A 277 21.91 -1.04 19.86
C THR A 277 21.15 -2.05 20.72
N ILE A 278 20.48 -3.00 20.06
CA ILE A 278 20.03 -4.24 20.69
C ILE A 278 20.91 -5.37 20.16
N THR A 279 21.50 -6.16 21.06
CA THR A 279 22.25 -7.37 20.70
C THR A 279 21.56 -8.60 21.28
N ILE A 280 21.10 -9.50 20.42
CA ILE A 280 20.49 -10.78 20.77
C ILE A 280 21.54 -11.85 20.55
N ASN A 281 22.01 -12.46 21.64
CA ASN A 281 23.02 -13.52 21.57
C ASN A 281 22.40 -14.88 21.18
N ASN A 282 23.15 -15.97 21.38
CA ASN A 282 22.82 -17.24 20.78
C ASN A 282 21.72 -18.02 21.54
N ASN A 283 20.96 -18.82 20.81
CA ASN A 283 19.90 -19.69 21.36
C ASN A 283 18.87 -18.89 22.18
N VAL A 284 18.43 -17.75 21.65
CA VAL A 284 17.34 -16.97 22.26
C VAL A 284 16.03 -17.40 21.61
N GLU A 285 15.00 -17.56 22.43
CA GLU A 285 13.63 -17.84 21.99
C GLU A 285 12.77 -16.62 22.33
N ILE A 286 12.01 -16.11 21.37
CA ILE A 286 11.10 -14.98 21.53
C ILE A 286 9.70 -15.46 21.18
N GLY A 287 8.78 -15.30 22.13
CA GLY A 287 7.36 -15.58 21.94
C GLY A 287 6.70 -14.66 20.91
N THR A 288 5.38 -14.69 20.92
CA THR A 288 4.57 -13.96 19.93
C THR A 288 4.44 -12.47 20.27
N GLY A 289 4.29 -11.61 19.26
CA GLY A 289 4.00 -10.19 19.46
C GLY A 289 5.12 -9.39 20.13
N GLY A 290 6.37 -9.88 20.10
CA GLY A 290 7.52 -9.15 20.62
C GLY A 290 7.78 -7.87 19.81
N LEU A 291 8.19 -6.78 20.47
CA LEU A 291 8.61 -5.54 19.81
C LEU A 291 10.02 -5.16 20.27
N PHE A 292 10.93 -4.98 19.31
CA PHE A 292 12.32 -4.62 19.53
C PHE A 292 12.63 -3.36 18.73
N PHE A 293 12.82 -2.24 19.41
CA PHE A 293 13.24 -0.98 18.82
C PHE A 293 14.66 -0.62 19.28
N ALA A 294 15.52 -0.26 18.34
CA ALA A 294 16.84 0.29 18.61
C ALA A 294 17.06 1.57 17.81
N SER A 295 17.59 2.63 18.42
CA SER A 295 17.88 3.87 17.69
C SER A 295 19.08 3.76 16.75
N ILE A 296 19.99 2.79 16.97
CA ILE A 296 21.22 2.62 16.15
C ILE A 296 21.16 1.37 15.29
N GLY A 297 20.77 0.23 15.86
CA GLY A 297 20.81 -1.03 15.12
C GLY A 297 20.49 -2.25 15.98
N ILE A 298 20.16 -3.34 15.31
CA ILE A 298 19.82 -4.62 15.94
C ILE A 298 20.77 -5.68 15.39
N SER A 299 21.49 -6.35 16.26
CA SER A 299 22.38 -7.46 15.89
C SER A 299 21.85 -8.74 16.52
N ILE A 300 21.52 -9.71 15.67
CA ILE A 300 21.02 -11.02 16.03
C ILE A 300 22.14 -12.02 15.74
N ASN A 301 22.62 -12.71 16.76
CA ASN A 301 23.63 -13.76 16.63
C ASN A 301 22.99 -15.06 16.11
N ASN A 302 23.45 -16.23 16.56
CA ASN A 302 23.04 -17.48 15.93
C ASN A 302 21.89 -18.16 16.69
N ASN A 303 21.10 -18.95 15.97
CA ASN A 303 20.05 -19.80 16.56
C ASN A 303 18.97 -18.99 17.30
N LEU A 304 18.51 -17.88 16.72
CA LEU A 304 17.31 -17.19 17.19
C LEU A 304 16.07 -17.96 16.71
N GLU A 305 15.08 -18.15 17.60
CA GLU A 305 13.71 -18.50 17.23
C GLU A 305 12.80 -17.35 17.69
N ALA A 306 12.03 -16.73 16.79
CA ALA A 306 11.21 -15.57 17.13
C ALA A 306 9.82 -15.57 16.47
N GLY A 307 8.78 -15.42 17.30
CA GLY A 307 7.39 -15.34 16.84
C GLY A 307 6.82 -16.68 16.37
N THR A 308 5.65 -16.62 15.72
CA THR A 308 5.01 -17.76 15.06
C THR A 308 4.34 -17.34 13.76
N VAL A 309 4.17 -18.28 12.83
CA VAL A 309 3.50 -18.05 11.52
C VAL A 309 1.97 -17.92 11.60
N THR A 310 1.43 -17.66 12.80
CA THR A 310 0.00 -17.43 13.00
C THR A 310 -0.36 -15.96 12.81
N VAL A 311 -1.64 -15.67 12.54
CA VAL A 311 -2.12 -14.30 12.36
C VAL A 311 -1.84 -13.48 13.62
N GLY A 312 -1.07 -12.39 13.49
CA GLY A 312 -0.63 -11.54 14.61
C GLY A 312 0.38 -12.20 15.56
N GLY A 313 0.95 -13.36 15.19
CA GLY A 313 1.90 -14.11 16.01
C GLY A 313 3.36 -13.68 15.86
N GLY A 314 3.68 -12.75 14.96
CA GLY A 314 5.03 -12.36 14.62
C GLY A 314 5.73 -11.47 15.65
N THR A 315 7.06 -11.42 15.56
CA THR A 315 7.90 -10.47 16.31
C THR A 315 8.37 -9.34 15.40
N THR A 316 8.40 -8.12 15.92
CA THR A 316 8.73 -6.91 15.18
C THR A 316 10.10 -6.36 15.61
N PHE A 317 10.99 -6.15 14.64
CA PHE A 317 12.30 -5.52 14.82
C PHE A 317 12.35 -4.21 14.04
N LEU A 318 12.61 -3.10 14.73
CA LEU A 318 12.54 -1.74 14.18
C LEU A 318 13.80 -0.98 14.52
N THR A 319 14.40 -0.35 13.52
CA THR A 319 15.52 0.57 13.74
C THR A 319 15.62 1.54 12.56
N PRO A 320 15.91 2.83 12.79
CA PRO A 320 16.28 3.73 11.70
C PRO A 320 17.71 3.44 11.18
N GLY A 321 18.48 2.59 11.84
CA GLY A 321 19.79 2.11 11.41
C GLY A 321 19.74 0.71 10.80
N TYR A 322 20.69 -0.14 11.21
CA TYR A 322 20.94 -1.44 10.56
C TYR A 322 20.35 -2.64 11.31
N VAL A 323 20.11 -3.74 10.59
CA VAL A 323 19.78 -5.05 11.16
C VAL A 323 20.73 -6.10 10.61
N ASP A 324 21.53 -6.72 11.49
CA ASP A 324 22.42 -7.82 11.12
C ASP A 324 21.89 -9.11 11.72
N ILE A 325 21.54 -10.08 10.88
CA ILE A 325 21.06 -11.40 11.27
C ILE A 325 22.14 -12.41 10.94
N ASN A 326 22.71 -13.09 11.93
CA ASN A 326 23.67 -14.16 11.69
C ASN A 326 22.95 -15.49 11.39
N ASN A 327 23.62 -16.61 11.61
CA ASN A 327 23.24 -17.88 11.02
C ASN A 327 22.18 -18.64 11.83
N ASN A 328 21.43 -19.51 11.13
CA ASN A 328 20.46 -20.45 11.70
C ASN A 328 19.34 -19.76 12.49
N CYS A 329 18.87 -18.61 12.02
CA CYS A 329 17.75 -17.90 12.65
C CYS A 329 16.42 -18.33 12.01
N ASP A 330 15.39 -18.54 12.82
CA ASP A 330 14.00 -18.74 12.38
C ASP A 330 13.13 -17.61 12.94
N ILE A 331 12.64 -16.74 12.06
CA ILE A 331 11.94 -15.51 12.44
C ILE A 331 10.61 -15.45 11.70
N ALA A 332 9.52 -15.51 12.43
CA ALA A 332 8.21 -15.10 11.95
C ALA A 332 7.93 -13.68 12.44
N GLY A 333 7.80 -12.70 11.54
CA GLY A 333 7.77 -11.32 11.99
C GLY A 333 7.88 -10.24 10.93
N PHE A 334 8.27 -9.05 11.40
CA PHE A 334 8.47 -7.88 10.56
C PHE A 334 9.81 -7.24 10.91
N ILE A 335 10.59 -6.89 9.89
CA ILE A 335 11.85 -6.18 10.05
C ILE A 335 11.77 -4.86 9.29
N TYR A 336 12.08 -3.77 9.99
CA TYR A 336 12.33 -2.46 9.40
C TYR A 336 13.74 -1.99 9.80
N ALA A 337 14.57 -1.69 8.79
CA ALA A 337 15.90 -1.13 8.98
C ALA A 337 16.12 0.10 8.09
N GLY A 338 16.18 1.29 8.67
CA GLY A 338 16.29 2.53 7.89
C GLY A 338 17.57 2.62 7.03
N THR A 339 18.65 1.91 7.39
CA THR A 339 19.90 1.87 6.60
C THR A 339 20.07 0.56 5.84
N SER A 340 20.39 -0.53 6.51
CA SER A 340 20.81 -1.78 5.86
C SER A 340 20.30 -3.01 6.59
N VAL A 341 20.12 -4.09 5.85
CA VAL A 341 19.88 -5.43 6.39
C VAL A 341 20.94 -6.38 5.84
N ASP A 342 21.53 -7.18 6.71
CA ASP A 342 22.37 -8.33 6.34
C ASP A 342 21.76 -9.61 6.93
N ILE A 343 21.62 -10.65 6.12
CA ILE A 343 21.01 -11.93 6.50
C ILE A 343 22.05 -13.03 6.27
N GLY A 344 22.41 -13.74 7.33
CA GLY A 344 23.37 -14.83 7.31
C GLY A 344 22.83 -16.12 6.72
N GLU A 345 23.56 -17.21 6.91
CA GLU A 345 23.25 -18.51 6.32
C GLU A 345 22.19 -19.29 7.10
N ASN A 346 21.45 -20.13 6.39
CA ASN A 346 20.41 -21.01 6.94
C ASN A 346 19.34 -20.22 7.72
N ALA A 347 19.03 -19.01 7.28
CA ALA A 347 18.00 -18.18 7.90
C ALA A 347 16.63 -18.47 7.28
N ASN A 348 15.62 -18.69 8.11
CA ASN A 348 14.23 -18.79 7.70
C ASN A 348 13.49 -17.55 8.20
N PHE A 349 12.85 -16.84 7.28
CA PHE A 349 12.07 -15.67 7.61
C PHE A 349 10.66 -15.79 7.02
N THR A 350 9.63 -15.59 7.84
CA THR A 350 8.23 -15.53 7.40
C THR A 350 7.59 -14.21 7.81
N GLY A 351 7.23 -13.37 6.84
CA GLY A 351 6.66 -12.05 7.07
C GLY A 351 7.13 -11.04 6.04
N ASN A 352 7.51 -9.82 6.42
CA ASN A 352 8.14 -8.86 5.50
C ASN A 352 9.44 -8.27 6.06
N ILE A 353 10.40 -8.02 5.17
CA ILE A 353 11.63 -7.29 5.47
C ILE A 353 11.65 -6.03 4.62
N ILE A 354 11.86 -4.90 5.30
CA ILE A 354 11.97 -3.59 4.68
C ILE A 354 13.27 -2.96 5.14
N GLY A 355 14.01 -2.37 4.22
CA GLY A 355 15.13 -1.55 4.62
C GLY A 355 15.62 -0.56 3.60
N GLY A 356 16.62 0.22 3.98
CA GLY A 356 17.24 1.15 3.05
C GLY A 356 17.97 0.43 1.92
N PHE A 357 18.75 -0.58 2.29
CA PHE A 357 19.60 -1.39 1.42
C PHE A 357 19.67 -2.84 1.96
N LEU A 358 19.75 -3.82 1.07
CA LEU A 358 19.99 -5.22 1.42
C LEU A 358 21.44 -5.54 1.06
N ASP A 359 22.27 -5.84 2.06
CA ASP A 359 23.68 -6.16 1.84
C ASP A 359 23.80 -7.58 1.28
N SER A 360 23.37 -8.58 2.06
CA SER A 360 23.41 -9.95 1.60
C SER A 360 22.28 -10.83 2.15
N ILE A 361 22.03 -11.93 1.46
CA ILE A 361 21.31 -13.10 1.97
C ILE A 361 22.23 -14.31 1.86
N GLY A 362 22.57 -14.92 2.99
CA GLY A 362 23.44 -16.08 3.07
C GLY A 362 22.81 -17.35 2.49
N ASN A 363 23.66 -18.35 2.28
CA ASN A 363 23.29 -19.61 1.65
C ASN A 363 22.18 -20.36 2.41
N ASN A 364 21.38 -21.14 1.67
CA ASN A 364 20.33 -22.03 2.19
C ASN A 364 19.24 -21.32 3.02
N SER A 365 19.00 -20.04 2.72
CA SER A 365 17.99 -19.24 3.42
C SER A 365 16.64 -19.29 2.71
N THR A 366 15.55 -19.19 3.46
CA THR A 366 14.18 -19.14 2.93
C THR A 366 13.47 -17.90 3.45
N ILE A 367 13.00 -17.03 2.55
CA ILE A 367 12.19 -15.85 2.88
C ILE A 367 10.78 -16.08 2.34
N THR A 368 9.75 -15.89 3.16
CA THR A 368 8.35 -16.09 2.75
C THR A 368 7.49 -14.91 3.15
N LEU A 369 6.85 -14.29 2.16
CA LEU A 369 5.89 -13.22 2.38
C LEU A 369 4.72 -13.73 3.24
N SER A 370 4.43 -13.03 4.33
CA SER A 370 3.18 -13.23 5.06
C SER A 370 2.69 -11.95 5.72
N GLY A 371 1.83 -11.21 5.00
CA GLY A 371 1.22 -9.97 5.47
C GLY A 371 0.25 -10.10 6.66
N THR A 372 0.05 -11.31 7.18
CA THR A 372 -0.88 -11.57 8.30
C THR A 372 -0.16 -11.87 9.61
N VAL A 373 1.14 -12.14 9.58
CA VAL A 373 1.92 -12.51 10.77
C VAL A 373 2.10 -11.32 11.71
N VAL A 374 2.05 -10.09 11.19
CA VAL A 374 2.14 -8.85 11.97
C VAL A 374 1.00 -7.91 11.59
N ASP A 375 0.44 -7.22 12.58
CA ASP A 375 -0.51 -6.12 12.38
C ASP A 375 0.29 -4.81 12.22
N TYR A 376 0.52 -4.38 10.98
CA TYR A 376 1.35 -3.19 10.70
C TYR A 376 0.76 -1.91 11.28
N ASP A 377 -0.57 -1.79 11.33
CA ASP A 377 -1.26 -0.61 11.85
C ASP A 377 -1.12 -0.50 13.38
N ALA A 378 -0.78 -1.60 14.07
CA ALA A 378 -0.47 -1.60 15.50
C ALA A 378 0.96 -1.15 15.81
N ILE A 379 1.84 -1.03 14.80
CA ILE A 379 3.24 -0.62 14.99
C ILE A 379 3.32 0.90 15.08
N SER A 380 3.63 1.41 16.28
CA SER A 380 3.89 2.84 16.49
C SER A 380 4.99 3.35 15.55
N GLY A 381 4.67 4.38 14.79
CA GLY A 381 5.62 5.12 13.94
C GLY A 381 5.73 4.63 12.51
N LEU A 382 5.17 3.47 12.17
CA LEU A 382 5.11 3.03 10.78
C LEU A 382 3.93 3.74 10.08
N PRO A 383 4.08 4.24 8.84
CA PRO A 383 2.94 4.77 8.10
C PRO A 383 1.92 3.64 7.88
N ALA A 384 0.63 3.95 8.09
CA ALA A 384 -0.44 3.00 7.88
C ALA A 384 -0.36 2.40 6.47
N THR A 385 -0.59 1.09 6.37
CA THR A 385 -0.74 0.45 5.06
C THR A 385 -2.05 0.92 4.48
N THR A 386 -1.99 1.94 3.62
CA THR A 386 -3.18 2.32 2.86
C THR A 386 -3.45 1.18 1.88
N ASP A 387 -4.69 0.74 1.79
CA ASP A 387 -5.09 -0.17 0.72
C ASP A 387 -4.91 0.55 -0.63
N ALA A 388 -4.63 -0.22 -1.69
CA ALA A 388 -4.67 0.35 -3.03
C ALA A 388 -6.07 0.89 -3.32
N SER A 389 -6.19 2.21 -3.49
CA SER A 389 -7.43 2.86 -3.85
C SER A 389 -7.46 3.16 -5.35
N ILE A 390 -8.66 3.18 -5.93
CA ILE A 390 -8.89 3.83 -7.21
C ILE A 390 -9.78 5.03 -6.95
N ASP A 391 -9.25 6.21 -7.25
CA ASP A 391 -9.92 7.48 -7.02
C ASP A 391 -10.27 8.14 -8.35
N VAL A 392 -11.43 8.81 -8.38
CA VAL A 392 -11.78 9.71 -9.47
C VAL A 392 -11.01 11.01 -9.25
N THR A 393 -9.93 11.21 -10.00
CA THR A 393 -9.05 12.38 -9.88
C THR A 393 -9.55 13.58 -10.68
N GLY A 394 -10.47 13.35 -11.62
CA GLY A 394 -11.13 14.38 -12.40
C GLY A 394 -12.44 13.88 -12.99
N TRP A 395 -13.37 14.79 -13.24
CA TRP A 395 -14.64 14.47 -13.88
C TRP A 395 -15.11 15.64 -14.73
N GLU A 396 -15.38 15.37 -16.01
CA GLU A 396 -16.00 16.34 -16.91
C GLU A 396 -17.17 15.72 -17.68
N GLU A 397 -18.16 16.55 -18.00
CA GLU A 397 -19.26 16.21 -18.89
C GLU A 397 -19.30 17.19 -20.05
N ILE A 398 -19.52 16.66 -21.26
CA ILE A 398 -19.52 17.41 -22.50
C ILE A 398 -20.87 17.25 -23.17
N TYR A 399 -21.51 18.39 -23.37
CA TYR A 399 -22.90 18.55 -23.79
C TYR A 399 -23.03 18.97 -25.25
#